data_AF-A0A9W6BNI5-F1
#
_entry.id   AF-A0A9W6BNI5-F1
#
_cell.length_a   1.000
_cell.length_b   1.000
_cell.length_c   1.000
_cell.angle_alpha   90.00
_cell.angle_beta   90.00
_cell.angle_gamma   90.00
#
_symmetry.space_group_name_H-M   'P 1'
#
loop_
_entity.id
_entity.type
_entity.pdbx_description
1 polymer ?
#
loop_
_entity_poly.entity_id
_entity_poly.type
_entity_poly.pdbx_seq_one_letter_code
_entity_poly.pdbx_strand_id
1 'polypeptide(L)'
;MGASIVVAELIQQASGYGLRLLVTSRRPVWPDAPSEMEGATAAGSSSPTPPPKQLLFETHKMQGISTAAAIGLVKRICGKDVVTEAEAESLARACRGVPLLLCMVAEALLAGRLSIEDVQAAQLSDSSTEAGLALVLRSLERSRLQAAIQLAVFPSEFDVESAAAVLKMSDIETRGHVSALSRHGVLQKVRGQQYTMLMLVRQEVADLTTPQEQRQAEGHYVAALLELLQKWTSMLYTKGYWKDALEKALGRQLDLCKLVEILRKGEGVRVDWSPIEAAHIMTEQLWDLLRLATGCKKSELSLCCTALLHRLENMGHAAAGEHEQQQQQQQQQQQQQ
;
A
#
# COMPACT_ATOMS: atom_id res chain seq x y z
N MET A 1 -18.65 -5.53 5.31
CA MET A 1 -19.79 -5.91 4.46
C MET A 1 -19.83 -5.14 3.12
N GLY A 2 -19.49 -3.84 3.07
CA GLY A 2 -19.59 -3.04 1.83
C GLY A 2 -18.84 -3.56 0.59
N ALA A 3 -17.60 -4.04 0.73
CA ALA A 3 -16.80 -4.50 -0.41
C ALA A 3 -17.38 -5.76 -1.11
N SER A 4 -18.07 -6.63 -0.36
CA SER A 4 -18.70 -7.83 -0.91
C SER A 4 -19.93 -7.50 -1.77
N ILE A 5 -20.64 -6.42 -1.44
CA ILE A 5 -21.83 -5.97 -2.18
C ILE A 5 -21.41 -5.37 -3.54
N VAL A 6 -20.38 -4.54 -3.56
CA VAL A 6 -19.88 -3.90 -4.80
C VAL A 6 -19.36 -4.94 -5.80
N VAL A 7 -18.65 -5.97 -5.31
CA VAL A 7 -18.15 -7.06 -6.17
C VAL A 7 -19.32 -7.88 -6.74
N ALA A 8 -20.35 -8.16 -5.94
CA ALA A 8 -21.53 -8.88 -6.40
C ALA A 8 -22.30 -8.12 -7.50
N GLU A 9 -22.49 -6.81 -7.34
CA GLU A 9 -23.14 -5.96 -8.35
C GLU A 9 -22.34 -5.89 -9.66
N LEU A 10 -21.01 -5.72 -9.57
CA LEU A 10 -20.12 -5.74 -10.74
C LEU A 10 -20.19 -7.07 -11.50
N ILE A 11 -20.21 -8.19 -10.77
CA ILE A 11 -20.34 -9.52 -11.35
C ILE A 11 -21.71 -9.67 -12.03
N GLN A 12 -22.79 -9.22 -11.39
CA GLN A 12 -24.12 -9.29 -11.96
C GLN A 12 -24.24 -8.43 -13.22
N GLN A 13 -23.65 -7.23 -13.25
CA GLN A 13 -23.59 -6.40 -14.45
C GLN A 13 -22.79 -7.06 -15.57
N ALA A 14 -21.59 -7.57 -15.27
CA ALA A 14 -20.74 -8.25 -16.25
C ALA A 14 -21.42 -9.49 -16.85
N SER A 15 -22.16 -10.24 -16.03
CA SER A 15 -22.93 -11.41 -16.49
C SER A 15 -24.02 -11.05 -17.50
N GLY A 16 -24.62 -9.87 -17.37
CA GLY A 16 -25.60 -9.34 -18.33
C GLY A 16 -25.00 -9.13 -19.73
N TYR A 17 -23.68 -8.93 -19.81
CA TYR A 17 -22.94 -8.79 -21.06
C TYR A 17 -22.28 -10.10 -21.54
N GLY A 18 -22.54 -11.23 -20.88
CA GLY A 18 -21.93 -12.52 -21.24
C GLY A 18 -20.41 -12.59 -20.98
N LEU A 19 -19.88 -11.72 -20.11
CA LEU A 19 -18.47 -11.71 -19.75
C LEU A 19 -18.16 -12.83 -18.74
N ARG A 20 -16.99 -13.45 -18.87
CA ARG A 20 -16.42 -14.36 -17.87
C ARG A 20 -15.43 -13.57 -17.01
N LEU A 21 -15.64 -13.58 -15.69
CA LEU A 21 -14.78 -12.90 -14.74
C LEU A 21 -13.96 -13.90 -13.95
N LEU A 22 -12.64 -13.68 -13.87
CA LEU A 22 -11.75 -14.36 -12.94
C LEU A 22 -11.46 -13.42 -11.77
N VAL A 23 -11.86 -13.83 -10.57
CA VAL A 23 -11.67 -13.04 -9.34
C VAL A 23 -10.76 -13.80 -8.40
N THR A 24 -9.68 -13.15 -7.96
CA THR A 24 -8.80 -13.68 -6.91
C THR A 24 -9.07 -12.97 -5.60
N SER A 25 -9.26 -13.72 -4.51
CA SER A 25 -9.47 -13.15 -3.18
C SER A 25 -8.79 -13.99 -2.11
N ARG A 26 -8.32 -13.33 -1.05
CA ARG A 26 -7.78 -14.01 0.15
C ARG A 26 -8.89 -14.58 1.04
N ARG A 27 -10.11 -14.11 0.87
CA ARG A 27 -11.30 -14.59 1.57
C ARG A 27 -12.30 -15.16 0.56
N PRO A 28 -13.04 -16.22 0.90
CA PRO A 28 -14.15 -16.65 0.05
C PRO A 28 -15.05 -15.45 -0.24
N VAL A 29 -15.22 -15.13 -1.53
CA VAL A 29 -15.99 -13.95 -1.98
C VAL A 29 -17.49 -14.20 -1.75
N TRP A 30 -17.88 -15.47 -1.84
CA TRP A 30 -19.23 -15.92 -1.55
C TRP A 30 -19.20 -16.75 -0.26
N PRO A 31 -20.12 -16.52 0.68
CA PRO A 31 -20.40 -17.54 1.69
C PRO A 31 -20.80 -18.81 0.95
N ASP A 32 -20.26 -19.95 1.36
CA ASP A 32 -20.66 -21.25 0.79
C ASP A 32 -22.19 -21.26 0.72
N ALA A 33 -22.73 -21.57 -0.47
CA ALA A 33 -24.18 -21.69 -0.64
C ALA A 33 -24.70 -22.55 0.50
N PRO A 34 -25.77 -22.13 1.22
CA PRO A 34 -26.22 -22.83 2.41
C PRO A 34 -26.38 -24.31 2.04
N SER A 35 -25.51 -25.13 2.65
CA SER A 35 -25.52 -26.58 2.48
C SER A 35 -26.93 -27.04 2.81
N GLU A 36 -27.65 -27.47 1.78
CA GLU A 36 -28.99 -28.04 1.77
C GLU A 36 -29.76 -27.91 3.10
N MET A 37 -30.62 -26.89 3.19
CA MET A 37 -31.76 -26.95 4.12
C MET A 37 -32.70 -28.07 3.61
N GLU A 38 -32.40 -29.31 4.00
CA GLU A 38 -33.40 -30.38 4.04
C GLU A 38 -34.51 -29.96 5.01
N GLY A 39 -35.70 -29.66 4.48
CA GLY A 39 -36.92 -29.60 5.29
C GLY A 39 -37.58 -28.23 5.40
N ALA A 40 -38.15 -27.72 4.31
CA ALA A 40 -39.24 -26.76 4.40
C ALA A 40 -40.34 -27.14 3.40
N THR A 41 -41.39 -27.76 3.93
CA THR A 41 -42.63 -28.11 3.22
C THR A 41 -43.39 -26.86 2.79
N ALA A 42 -43.79 -26.86 1.51
CA ALA A 42 -44.43 -25.76 0.82
C ALA A 42 -45.92 -25.61 1.16
N ALA A 43 -46.41 -24.36 1.21
CA ALA A 43 -47.75 -23.99 0.74
C ALA A 43 -47.81 -22.48 0.47
N GLY A 44 -48.14 -22.08 -0.77
CA GLY A 44 -48.47 -20.69 -1.09
C GLY A 44 -48.09 -20.25 -2.51
N SER A 45 -49.04 -20.34 -3.44
CA SER A 45 -48.85 -20.05 -4.87
C SER A 45 -48.77 -18.55 -5.17
N SER A 46 -47.74 -18.12 -5.92
CA SER A 46 -47.77 -16.90 -6.74
C SER A 46 -46.76 -17.02 -7.90
N SER A 47 -47.03 -16.29 -8.98
CA SER A 47 -46.54 -16.49 -10.36
C SER A 47 -45.01 -16.65 -10.53
N PRO A 48 -44.55 -17.48 -11.48
CA PRO A 48 -43.13 -17.73 -11.70
C PRO A 48 -42.51 -16.58 -12.50
N THR A 49 -41.90 -15.63 -11.80
CA THR A 49 -40.82 -14.83 -12.39
C THR A 49 -39.72 -15.82 -12.81
N PRO A 50 -39.25 -15.82 -14.07
CA PRO A 50 -38.18 -16.74 -14.47
C PRO A 50 -37.00 -16.55 -13.51
N PRO A 51 -36.48 -17.63 -12.90
CA PRO A 51 -35.41 -17.50 -11.93
C PRO A 51 -34.24 -16.77 -12.62
N PRO A 52 -33.64 -15.77 -11.96
CA PRO A 52 -32.46 -15.10 -12.51
C PRO A 52 -31.47 -16.18 -12.91
N LYS A 53 -30.89 -16.07 -14.12
CA LYS A 53 -29.89 -17.01 -14.63
C LYS A 53 -28.89 -17.27 -13.51
N GLN A 54 -28.89 -18.50 -12.98
CA GLN A 54 -27.99 -18.87 -11.91
C GLN A 54 -26.57 -18.62 -12.39
N LEU A 55 -25.90 -17.67 -11.75
CA LEU A 55 -24.49 -17.43 -11.97
C LEU A 55 -23.75 -18.68 -11.51
N LEU A 56 -23.12 -19.38 -12.45
CA LEU A 56 -22.27 -20.52 -12.13
C LEU A 56 -20.96 -19.96 -11.58
N PHE A 57 -20.68 -20.24 -10.31
CA PHE A 57 -19.42 -19.87 -9.67
C PHE A 57 -18.54 -21.10 -9.53
N GLU A 58 -17.35 -21.06 -10.12
CA GLU A 58 -16.31 -22.07 -9.91
C GLU A 58 -15.26 -21.51 -8.94
N THR A 59 -15.19 -22.10 -7.74
CA THR A 59 -14.22 -21.68 -6.71
C THR A 59 -13.02 -22.63 -6.72
N HIS A 60 -11.84 -22.10 -7.03
CA HIS A 60 -10.59 -22.82 -6.95
C HIS A 60 -9.77 -22.36 -5.75
N LYS A 61 -9.66 -23.21 -4.72
CA LYS A 61 -8.79 -22.94 -3.57
C LYS A 61 -7.34 -23.10 -4.00
N MET A 62 -6.61 -21.98 -4.07
CA MET A 62 -5.18 -21.99 -4.34
C MET A 62 -4.43 -22.53 -3.12
N GLN A 63 -3.61 -23.56 -3.34
CA GLN A 63 -2.68 -24.09 -2.35
C GLN A 63 -1.26 -23.55 -2.62
N GLY A 64 -0.34 -23.74 -1.67
CA GLY A 64 1.09 -23.53 -1.92
C GLY A 64 1.59 -24.38 -3.09
N ILE A 65 2.72 -23.99 -3.69
CA ILE A 65 3.32 -24.80 -4.75
C ILE A 65 3.87 -26.10 -4.18
N SER A 66 3.90 -27.15 -5.00
CA SER A 66 4.43 -28.45 -4.58
C SER A 66 5.89 -28.34 -4.14
N THR A 67 6.33 -29.23 -3.26
CA THR A 67 7.72 -29.25 -2.77
C THR A 67 8.72 -29.31 -3.91
N ALA A 68 8.48 -30.14 -4.94
CA ALA A 68 9.33 -30.21 -6.13
C ALA A 68 9.41 -28.88 -6.89
N ALA A 69 8.28 -28.17 -7.04
CA ALA A 69 8.25 -26.85 -7.66
C ALA A 69 8.97 -25.79 -6.80
N ALA A 70 8.82 -25.86 -5.48
CA ALA A 70 9.49 -24.98 -4.53
C ALA A 70 11.02 -25.15 -4.57
N ILE A 71 11.51 -26.40 -4.54
CA ILE A 71 12.94 -26.72 -4.70
C ILE A 71 13.46 -26.17 -6.04
N GLY A 72 12.72 -26.44 -7.12
CA GLY A 72 13.07 -25.94 -8.45
C GLY A 72 13.12 -24.41 -8.53
N LEU A 73 12.25 -23.71 -7.81
CA LEU A 73 12.24 -22.25 -7.70
C LEU A 73 13.46 -21.73 -6.94
N VAL A 74 13.76 -22.29 -5.77
CA VAL A 74 14.93 -21.89 -4.95
C VAL A 74 16.22 -22.08 -5.76
N LYS A 75 16.40 -23.24 -6.40
CA LYS A 75 17.58 -23.53 -7.23
C LYS A 75 17.71 -22.62 -8.44
N ARG A 76 16.59 -22.17 -9.01
CA ARG A 76 16.59 -21.23 -10.13
C ARG A 76 17.06 -19.85 -9.70
N ILE A 77 16.67 -19.41 -8.51
CA ILE A 77 17.03 -18.09 -7.98
C ILE A 77 18.46 -18.10 -7.47
N CYS A 78 18.82 -18.99 -6.55
CA CYS A 78 20.16 -19.02 -5.95
C CYS A 78 21.24 -19.55 -6.92
N GLY A 79 20.86 -20.28 -7.96
CA GLY A 79 21.79 -21.06 -8.77
C GLY A 79 22.11 -22.42 -8.14
N LYS A 80 22.54 -23.38 -8.97
CA LYS A 80 22.76 -24.77 -8.54
C LYS A 80 23.95 -24.95 -7.60
N ASP A 81 24.90 -24.02 -7.62
CA ASP A 81 26.15 -24.13 -6.87
C ASP A 81 26.08 -23.48 -5.48
N VAL A 82 25.05 -22.66 -5.23
CA VAL A 82 24.88 -21.93 -3.96
C VAL A 82 24.10 -22.76 -2.94
N VAL A 83 23.17 -23.60 -3.38
CA VAL A 83 22.27 -24.34 -2.49
C VAL A 83 22.17 -25.80 -2.94
N THR A 84 22.46 -26.72 -2.02
CA THR A 84 22.32 -28.17 -2.22
C THR A 84 20.84 -28.58 -2.33
N GLU A 85 20.57 -29.81 -2.79
CA GLU A 85 19.18 -30.33 -2.82
C GLU A 85 18.55 -30.36 -1.42
N ALA A 86 19.29 -30.80 -0.40
CA ALA A 86 18.80 -30.92 0.97
C ALA A 86 18.48 -29.54 1.58
N GLU A 87 19.31 -28.54 1.31
CA GLU A 87 19.05 -27.16 1.76
C GLU A 87 17.86 -26.55 1.03
N ALA A 88 17.74 -26.75 -0.29
CA ALA A 88 16.59 -26.30 -1.06
C ALA A 88 15.28 -26.94 -0.57
N GLU A 89 15.31 -28.23 -0.21
CA GLU A 89 14.17 -28.91 0.40
C GLU A 89 13.85 -28.34 1.80
N SER A 90 14.87 -28.08 2.61
CA SER A 90 14.70 -27.44 3.92
C SER A 90 14.04 -26.07 3.79
N LEU A 91 14.46 -25.26 2.82
CA LEU A 91 13.87 -23.94 2.54
C LEU A 91 12.44 -24.06 2.00
N ALA A 92 12.18 -25.01 1.10
CA ALA A 92 10.85 -25.32 0.60
C ALA A 92 9.87 -25.64 1.73
N ARG A 93 10.34 -26.45 2.71
CA ARG A 93 9.58 -26.82 3.90
C ARG A 93 9.38 -25.62 4.84
N ALA A 94 10.43 -24.87 5.14
CA ALA A 94 10.38 -23.70 6.02
C ALA A 94 9.43 -22.61 5.48
N CYS A 95 9.43 -22.39 4.17
CA CYS A 95 8.55 -21.41 3.52
C CYS A 95 7.19 -21.99 3.11
N ARG A 96 6.91 -23.26 3.41
CA ARG A 96 5.63 -23.96 3.17
C ARG A 96 5.12 -23.89 1.72
N GLY A 97 6.03 -23.83 0.76
CA GLY A 97 5.65 -23.66 -0.64
C GLY A 97 4.95 -22.33 -0.95
N VAL A 98 5.12 -21.28 -0.13
CA VAL A 98 4.60 -19.93 -0.44
C VAL A 98 5.57 -19.25 -1.41
N PRO A 99 5.20 -19.01 -2.70
CA PRO A 99 6.16 -18.55 -3.71
C PRO A 99 6.79 -17.20 -3.39
N LEU A 100 6.02 -16.25 -2.86
CA LEU A 100 6.52 -14.93 -2.48
C LEU A 100 7.65 -15.05 -1.45
N LEU A 101 7.39 -15.77 -0.35
CA LEU A 101 8.36 -15.93 0.73
C LEU A 101 9.60 -16.70 0.23
N LEU A 102 9.40 -17.76 -0.56
CA LEU A 102 10.50 -18.51 -1.18
C LEU A 102 11.40 -17.62 -2.02
N CYS A 103 10.83 -16.78 -2.89
CA CYS A 103 11.61 -15.85 -3.70
C CYS A 103 12.39 -14.88 -2.83
N MET A 104 11.76 -14.28 -1.82
CA MET A 104 12.40 -13.30 -0.94
C MET A 104 13.52 -13.91 -0.09
N VAL A 105 13.32 -15.11 0.45
CA VAL A 105 14.35 -15.85 1.22
C VAL A 105 15.49 -16.27 0.30
N ALA A 106 15.21 -16.82 -0.88
CA ALA A 106 16.22 -17.23 -1.84
C ALA A 106 17.09 -16.04 -2.30
N GLU A 107 16.48 -14.89 -2.61
CA GLU A 107 17.20 -13.66 -2.95
C GLU A 107 18.02 -13.12 -1.77
N ALA A 108 17.56 -13.30 -0.53
CA ALA A 108 18.32 -12.92 0.66
C ALA A 108 19.55 -13.81 0.90
N LEU A 109 19.41 -15.13 0.69
CA LEU A 109 20.52 -16.08 0.73
C LEU A 109 21.54 -15.78 -0.37
N LEU A 110 21.08 -15.59 -1.62
CA LEU A 110 21.95 -15.27 -2.75
C LEU A 110 22.73 -13.97 -2.52
N ALA A 111 22.11 -12.98 -1.88
CA ALA A 111 22.75 -11.72 -1.51
C ALA A 111 23.65 -11.82 -0.26
N GLY A 112 23.77 -12.99 0.38
CA GLY A 112 24.53 -13.17 1.62
C GLY A 112 23.95 -12.42 2.83
N ARG A 113 22.68 -12.04 2.79
CA ARG A 113 21.98 -11.31 3.88
C ARG A 113 21.39 -12.23 4.93
N LEU A 114 21.13 -13.48 4.55
CA LEU A 114 20.68 -14.54 5.43
C LEU A 114 21.55 -15.78 5.20
N SER A 115 21.67 -16.60 6.24
CA SER A 115 22.13 -17.98 6.16
C SER A 115 20.94 -18.96 6.20
N ILE A 116 21.19 -20.23 5.86
CA ILE A 116 20.15 -21.26 5.95
C ILE A 116 19.82 -21.54 7.41
N GLU A 117 20.81 -21.45 8.29
CA GLU A 117 20.68 -21.57 9.73
C GLU A 117 19.75 -20.50 10.29
N ASP A 118 19.83 -19.25 9.82
CA ASP A 118 18.91 -18.18 10.24
C ASP A 118 17.46 -18.52 9.91
N VAL A 119 17.22 -19.06 8.71
CA VAL A 119 15.88 -19.44 8.24
C VAL A 119 15.33 -20.63 9.05
N GLN A 120 16.19 -21.59 9.40
CA GLN A 120 15.82 -22.74 10.24
C GLN A 120 15.57 -22.32 11.70
N ALA A 121 16.43 -21.46 12.24
CA ALA A 121 16.35 -20.96 13.61
C ALA A 121 15.11 -20.08 13.84
N ALA A 122 14.65 -19.37 12.81
CA ALA A 122 13.43 -18.57 12.87
C ALA A 122 12.14 -19.40 13.09
N GLN A 123 12.23 -20.75 13.08
CA GLN A 123 11.14 -21.69 13.38
C GLN A 123 9.80 -21.19 12.84
N LEU A 124 9.74 -21.07 11.51
CA LEU A 124 8.58 -20.62 10.74
C LEU A 124 7.36 -21.54 11.02
N SER A 125 6.68 -21.25 12.14
CA SER A 125 5.58 -22.00 12.74
C SER A 125 4.29 -21.96 11.90
N ASP A 126 3.19 -22.52 12.40
CA ASP A 126 2.00 -22.81 11.59
C ASP A 126 1.27 -21.62 10.95
N SER A 127 1.64 -20.38 11.30
CA SER A 127 1.12 -19.12 10.73
C SER A 127 2.18 -18.25 10.01
N SER A 128 3.39 -18.76 9.75
CA SER A 128 4.63 -17.95 9.67
C SER A 128 5.00 -17.25 8.36
N THR A 129 4.06 -16.96 7.45
CA THR A 129 4.46 -16.16 6.28
C THR A 129 4.93 -14.77 6.73
N GLU A 130 4.25 -14.21 7.72
CA GLU A 130 4.56 -12.95 8.39
C GLU A 130 5.96 -12.99 9.04
N ALA A 131 6.22 -13.98 9.91
CA ALA A 131 7.53 -14.15 10.54
C ALA A 131 8.68 -14.30 9.54
N GLY A 132 8.47 -15.04 8.45
CA GLY A 132 9.46 -15.22 7.38
C GLY A 132 9.71 -13.92 6.61
N LEU A 133 8.66 -13.17 6.31
CA LEU A 133 8.79 -11.85 5.69
C LEU A 133 9.52 -10.87 6.61
N ALA A 134 9.16 -10.84 7.89
CA ALA A 134 9.81 -9.99 8.89
C ALA A 134 11.30 -10.33 9.04
N LEU A 135 11.68 -11.61 9.00
CA LEU A 135 13.08 -12.05 8.96
C LEU A 135 13.80 -11.47 7.73
N VAL A 136 13.24 -11.65 6.53
CA VAL A 136 13.86 -11.15 5.29
C VAL A 136 13.94 -9.62 5.28
N LEU A 137 12.91 -8.92 5.73
CA LEU A 137 12.89 -7.46 5.81
C LEU A 137 13.94 -6.93 6.79
N ARG A 138 14.09 -7.57 7.96
CA ARG A 138 15.12 -7.20 8.95
C ARG A 138 16.55 -7.47 8.46
N SER A 139 16.73 -8.40 7.52
CA SER A 139 18.04 -8.65 6.89
C SER A 139 18.44 -7.61 5.83
N LEU A 140 17.57 -6.66 5.48
CA LEU A 140 17.92 -5.56 4.58
C LEU A 140 18.91 -4.60 5.26
N GLU A 141 19.79 -4.00 4.46
CA GLU A 141 20.58 -2.84 4.91
C GLU A 141 19.65 -1.76 5.47
N ARG A 142 20.07 -1.09 6.55
CA ARG A 142 19.24 -0.10 7.26
C ARG A 142 18.65 0.97 6.34
N SER A 143 19.44 1.47 5.39
CA SER A 143 18.98 2.47 4.40
C SER A 143 17.90 1.91 3.46
N ARG A 144 17.99 0.64 3.06
CA ARG A 144 16.98 -0.03 2.22
C ARG A 144 15.72 -0.35 3.00
N LEU A 145 15.84 -0.80 4.25
CA LEU A 145 14.69 -1.00 5.12
C LEU A 145 13.95 0.32 5.34
N GLN A 146 14.67 1.41 5.61
CA GLN A 146 14.08 2.74 5.76
C GLN A 146 13.38 3.19 4.47
N ALA A 147 13.99 2.97 3.29
CA ALA A 147 13.33 3.25 2.02
C ALA A 147 12.06 2.41 1.83
N ALA A 148 12.07 1.12 2.19
CA ALA A 148 10.88 0.27 2.15
C ALA A 148 9.77 0.78 3.08
N ILE A 149 10.11 1.20 4.30
CA ILE A 149 9.20 1.84 5.26
C ILE A 149 8.54 3.07 4.66
N GLN A 150 9.33 3.97 4.08
CA GLN A 150 8.82 5.19 3.47
C GLN A 150 7.91 4.89 2.27
N LEU A 151 8.29 3.93 1.42
CA LEU A 151 7.50 3.54 0.25
C LEU A 151 6.25 2.70 0.59
N ALA A 152 6.16 2.13 1.80
CA ALA A 152 4.97 1.41 2.25
C ALA A 152 3.73 2.32 2.39
N VAL A 153 3.91 3.65 2.39
CA VAL A 153 2.82 4.61 2.40
C VAL A 153 1.93 4.55 1.16
N PHE A 154 2.49 4.14 0.02
CA PHE A 154 1.75 4.07 -1.25
C PHE A 154 0.68 2.97 -1.17
N PRO A 155 -0.61 3.30 -1.33
CA PRO A 155 -1.69 2.31 -1.35
C PRO A 155 -1.64 1.45 -2.61
N SER A 156 -1.07 1.96 -3.70
CA SER A 156 -1.12 1.37 -5.04
C SER A 156 0.23 1.45 -5.79
N GLU A 157 0.19 1.43 -7.12
CA GLU A 157 1.37 1.55 -7.97
C GLU A 157 1.96 2.96 -7.94
N PHE A 158 3.28 3.06 -7.93
CA PHE A 158 4.01 4.32 -7.95
C PHE A 158 5.17 4.27 -8.94
N ASP A 159 5.57 5.42 -9.44
CA ASP A 159 6.73 5.59 -10.31
C ASP A 159 7.93 6.13 -9.52
N VAL A 160 9.09 6.21 -10.18
CA VAL A 160 10.32 6.71 -9.60
C VAL A 160 10.21 8.16 -9.13
N GLU A 161 9.47 9.01 -9.85
CA GLU A 161 9.29 10.43 -9.47
C GLU A 161 8.51 10.54 -8.16
N SER A 162 7.40 9.79 -8.04
CA SER A 162 6.60 9.72 -6.82
C SER A 162 7.41 9.16 -5.65
N ALA A 163 8.20 8.10 -5.90
CA ALA A 163 9.11 7.54 -4.91
C ALA A 163 10.16 8.55 -4.44
N ALA A 164 10.75 9.33 -5.35
CA ALA A 164 11.78 10.33 -5.04
C ALA A 164 11.21 11.43 -4.14
N ALA A 165 9.98 11.88 -4.41
CA ALA A 165 9.28 12.86 -3.59
C ALA A 165 9.04 12.38 -2.15
N VAL A 166 8.72 11.08 -1.97
CA VAL A 166 8.51 10.48 -0.65
C VAL A 166 9.83 10.19 0.07
N LEU A 167 10.85 9.71 -0.65
CA LEU A 167 12.16 9.41 -0.08
C LEU A 167 12.99 10.66 0.22
N LYS A 168 12.63 11.82 -0.36
CA LYS A 168 13.40 13.07 -0.32
C LYS A 168 14.83 12.86 -0.84
N MET A 169 14.95 12.12 -1.94
CA MET A 169 16.21 11.74 -2.58
C MET A 169 16.23 12.22 -4.03
N SER A 170 17.42 12.25 -4.64
CA SER A 170 17.51 12.46 -6.08
C SER A 170 16.91 11.28 -6.87
N ASP A 171 16.57 11.53 -8.13
CA ASP A 171 16.08 10.52 -9.08
C ASP A 171 17.03 9.32 -9.22
N ILE A 172 18.35 9.57 -9.19
CA ILE A 172 19.38 8.54 -9.38
C ILE A 172 19.44 7.62 -8.16
N GLU A 173 19.51 8.20 -6.96
CA GLU A 173 19.51 7.47 -5.70
C GLU A 173 18.22 6.67 -5.52
N THR A 174 17.08 7.29 -5.84
CA THR A 174 15.77 6.65 -5.79
C THR A 174 15.71 5.43 -6.72
N ARG A 175 16.22 5.53 -7.95
CA ARG A 175 16.29 4.37 -8.86
C ARG A 175 17.15 3.26 -8.28
N GLY A 176 18.26 3.60 -7.62
CA GLY A 176 19.10 2.65 -6.89
C GLY A 176 18.31 1.88 -5.83
N HIS A 177 17.60 2.60 -4.95
CA HIS A 177 16.78 2.01 -3.89
C HIS A 177 15.63 1.16 -4.43
N VAL A 178 14.85 1.70 -5.37
CA VAL A 178 13.69 1.01 -5.96
C VAL A 178 14.14 -0.25 -6.71
N SER A 179 15.24 -0.18 -7.47
CA SER A 179 15.81 -1.33 -8.17
C SER A 179 16.29 -2.41 -7.21
N ALA A 180 17.00 -2.04 -6.13
CA ALA A 180 17.46 -2.98 -5.12
C ALA A 180 16.27 -3.65 -4.39
N LEU A 181 15.29 -2.87 -3.95
CA LEU A 181 14.07 -3.40 -3.31
C LEU A 181 13.27 -4.29 -4.26
N SER A 182 13.25 -3.98 -5.56
CA SER A 182 12.59 -4.84 -6.55
C SER A 182 13.31 -6.16 -6.76
N ARG A 183 14.65 -6.16 -6.82
CA ARG A 183 15.45 -7.41 -6.87
C ARG A 183 15.25 -8.27 -5.63
N HIS A 184 15.09 -7.64 -4.45
CA HIS A 184 14.84 -8.35 -3.20
C HIS A 184 13.38 -8.83 -3.03
N GLY A 185 12.52 -8.65 -4.04
CA GLY A 185 11.11 -9.07 -3.98
C GLY A 185 10.22 -8.22 -3.07
N VAL A 186 10.74 -7.12 -2.50
CA VAL A 186 9.97 -6.18 -1.67
C VAL A 186 9.02 -5.35 -2.55
N LEU A 187 9.50 -4.96 -3.73
CA LEU A 187 8.71 -4.26 -4.75
C LEU A 187 8.51 -5.15 -5.98
N GLN A 188 7.30 -5.19 -6.50
CA GLN A 188 6.98 -5.81 -7.77
C GLN A 188 6.94 -4.74 -8.85
N LYS A 189 7.72 -4.95 -9.92
CA LYS A 189 7.61 -4.13 -11.13
C LYS A 189 6.36 -4.55 -11.90
N VAL A 190 5.47 -3.60 -12.19
CA VAL A 190 4.19 -3.89 -12.85
C VAL A 190 4.26 -3.63 -14.35
N ARG A 191 4.41 -2.36 -14.75
CA ARG A 191 4.53 -1.92 -16.16
C ARG A 191 5.51 -0.78 -16.27
N GLY A 192 6.34 -0.79 -17.33
CA GLY A 192 7.28 0.31 -17.59
C GLY A 192 8.23 0.57 -16.41
N GLN A 193 8.05 1.71 -15.74
CA GLN A 193 8.80 2.14 -14.55
C GLN A 193 7.90 2.28 -13.31
N GLN A 194 6.79 1.54 -13.27
CA GLN A 194 5.88 1.48 -12.13
C GLN A 194 6.16 0.27 -11.25
N TYR A 195 6.05 0.49 -9.95
CA TYR A 195 6.34 -0.46 -8.90
C TYR A 195 5.16 -0.49 -7.93
N THR A 196 4.94 -1.65 -7.33
CA THR A 196 3.97 -1.81 -6.25
C THR A 196 4.58 -2.62 -5.12
N MET A 197 4.27 -2.26 -3.88
CA MET A 197 4.57 -3.10 -2.74
C MET A 197 3.37 -4.00 -2.47
N LEU A 198 3.59 -5.31 -2.50
CA LEU A 198 2.54 -6.28 -2.19
C LEU A 198 1.96 -6.03 -0.80
N MET A 199 0.63 -6.11 -0.67
CA MET A 199 -0.07 -5.79 0.57
C MET A 199 0.47 -6.53 1.80
N LEU A 200 0.88 -7.80 1.66
CA LEU A 200 1.44 -8.54 2.79
C LEU A 200 2.81 -7.99 3.21
N VAL A 201 3.69 -7.71 2.24
CA VAL A 201 4.99 -7.06 2.51
C VAL A 201 4.79 -5.69 3.15
N ARG A 202 3.81 -4.92 2.67
CA ARG A 202 3.46 -3.61 3.23
C ARG A 202 2.99 -3.69 4.68
N GLN A 203 2.18 -4.68 5.02
CA GLN A 203 1.73 -4.92 6.39
C GLN A 203 2.92 -5.23 7.30
N GLU A 204 3.78 -6.14 6.89
CA GLU A 204 4.98 -6.48 7.66
C GLU A 204 5.93 -5.28 7.82
N VAL A 205 6.13 -4.50 6.76
CA VAL A 205 6.91 -3.27 6.85
C VAL A 205 6.28 -2.29 7.86
N ALA A 206 4.95 -2.14 7.86
CA ALA A 206 4.26 -1.29 8.84
C ALA A 206 4.46 -1.78 10.28
N ASP A 207 4.48 -3.09 10.52
CA ASP A 207 4.73 -3.67 11.85
C ASP A 207 6.19 -3.49 12.32
N LEU A 208 7.12 -3.33 11.38
CA LEU A 208 8.52 -2.98 11.66
C LEU A 208 8.76 -1.48 11.84
N THR A 209 7.75 -0.64 11.52
CA THR A 209 7.91 0.81 11.46
C THR A 209 7.61 1.46 12.81
N THR A 210 8.47 2.38 13.24
CA THR A 210 8.16 3.19 14.43
C THR A 210 7.08 4.23 14.11
N PRO A 211 6.24 4.65 15.09
CA PRO A 211 5.23 5.69 14.86
C PRO A 211 5.80 7.02 14.35
N GLN A 212 7.09 7.30 14.59
CA GLN A 212 7.75 8.50 14.05
C GLN A 212 8.08 8.34 12.57
N GLU A 213 8.68 7.22 12.17
CA GLU A 213 9.00 6.93 10.76
C GLU A 213 7.74 6.87 9.90
N GLN A 214 6.67 6.27 10.41
CA GLN A 214 5.37 6.22 9.72
C GLN A 214 4.82 7.63 9.48
N ARG A 215 4.84 8.49 10.51
CA ARG A 215 4.37 9.88 10.39
C ARG A 215 5.22 10.69 9.42
N GLN A 216 6.54 10.46 9.40
CA GLN A 216 7.42 11.10 8.43
C GLN A 216 7.09 10.68 6.99
N ALA A 217 6.91 9.37 6.75
CA ALA A 217 6.53 8.83 5.45
C ALA A 217 5.19 9.39 4.96
N GLU A 218 4.19 9.41 5.85
CA GLU A 218 2.88 9.98 5.57
C GLU A 218 2.98 11.49 5.29
N GLY A 219 3.81 12.24 6.02
CA GLY A 219 4.05 13.66 5.78
C GLY A 219 4.64 13.95 4.40
N HIS A 220 5.69 13.21 4.01
CA HIS A 220 6.29 13.36 2.68
C HIS A 220 5.32 12.98 1.55
N TYR A 221 4.54 11.92 1.75
CA TYR A 221 3.53 11.47 0.80
C TYR A 221 2.38 12.46 0.63
N VAL A 222 1.86 13.01 1.73
CA VAL A 222 0.83 14.05 1.73
C VAL A 222 1.32 15.29 0.97
N ALA A 223 2.54 15.74 1.27
CA ALA A 223 3.15 16.87 0.55
C ALA A 223 3.23 16.61 -0.96
N ALA A 224 3.73 15.45 -1.38
CA ALA A 224 3.84 15.08 -2.78
C ALA A 224 2.48 15.02 -3.50
N LEU A 225 1.45 14.45 -2.86
CA LEU A 225 0.11 14.40 -3.44
C LEU A 225 -0.53 15.77 -3.58
N LEU A 226 -0.28 16.68 -2.65
CA LEU A 226 -0.86 18.01 -2.70
C LEU A 226 -0.19 18.89 -3.76
N GLU A 227 1.12 18.73 -3.99
CA GLU A 227 1.78 19.31 -5.17
C GLU A 227 1.17 18.81 -6.48
N LEU A 228 0.87 17.50 -6.57
CA LEU A 228 0.18 16.93 -7.75
C LEU A 228 -1.22 17.49 -7.92
N LEU A 229 -1.99 17.59 -6.83
CA LEU A 229 -3.34 18.16 -6.86
C LEU A 229 -3.32 19.64 -7.27
N GLN A 230 -2.33 20.41 -6.82
CA GLN A 230 -2.14 21.80 -7.26
C GLN A 230 -1.87 21.86 -8.77
N LYS A 231 -0.98 20.98 -9.29
CA LYS A 231 -0.72 20.87 -10.74
C LYS A 231 -1.97 20.48 -11.52
N TRP A 232 -2.79 19.54 -11.05
CA TRP A 232 -4.01 19.15 -11.75
C TRP A 232 -5.10 20.21 -11.67
N THR A 233 -5.17 20.94 -10.55
CA THR A 233 -6.09 22.07 -10.40
C THR A 233 -5.78 23.16 -11.42
N SER A 234 -4.50 23.51 -11.61
CA SER A 234 -4.12 24.48 -12.65
C SER A 234 -4.43 23.97 -14.08
N MET A 235 -4.27 22.67 -14.33
CA MET A 235 -4.67 22.04 -15.60
C MET A 235 -6.19 22.11 -15.85
N LEU A 236 -7.04 21.94 -14.83
CA LEU A 236 -8.50 22.02 -14.98
C LEU A 236 -8.96 23.37 -15.54
N TYR A 237 -8.30 24.46 -15.14
CA TYR A 237 -8.61 25.81 -15.61
C TYR A 237 -7.90 26.20 -16.91
N THR A 238 -6.98 25.36 -17.39
CA THR A 238 -6.33 25.58 -18.68
C THR A 238 -7.20 25.00 -19.79
N LYS A 239 -7.61 25.85 -20.74
CA LYS A 239 -8.51 25.45 -21.85
C LYS A 239 -7.94 24.25 -22.60
N GLY A 240 -8.68 23.15 -22.61
CA GLY A 240 -8.33 21.91 -23.32
C GLY A 240 -7.68 20.81 -22.46
N TYR A 241 -7.25 21.10 -21.23
CA TYR A 241 -6.50 20.13 -20.39
C TYR A 241 -7.31 19.52 -19.24
N TRP A 242 -8.60 19.88 -19.09
CA TRP A 242 -9.42 19.41 -17.98
C TRP A 242 -9.65 17.89 -17.99
N LYS A 243 -9.72 17.27 -19.18
CA LYS A 243 -9.89 15.80 -19.31
C LYS A 243 -8.66 15.07 -18.78
N ASP A 244 -7.47 15.52 -19.17
CA ASP A 244 -6.21 14.93 -18.73
C ASP A 244 -6.03 15.05 -17.21
N ALA A 245 -6.45 16.19 -16.63
CA ALA A 245 -6.43 16.39 -15.19
C ALA A 245 -7.34 15.40 -14.46
N LEU A 246 -8.58 15.20 -14.94
CA LEU A 246 -9.51 14.23 -14.36
C LEU A 246 -9.02 12.79 -14.55
N GLU A 247 -8.48 12.44 -15.72
CA GLU A 247 -7.94 11.10 -15.97
C GLU A 247 -6.76 10.80 -15.03
N LYS A 248 -5.84 11.75 -14.85
CA LYS A 248 -4.73 11.64 -13.89
C LYS A 248 -5.23 11.47 -12.45
N ALA A 249 -6.23 12.25 -12.05
CA ALA A 249 -6.82 12.16 -10.72
C ALA A 249 -7.50 10.81 -10.48
N LEU A 250 -8.28 10.32 -11.46
CA LEU A 250 -8.92 9.00 -11.41
C LEU A 250 -7.90 7.87 -11.36
N GLY A 251 -6.81 7.97 -12.14
CA GLY A 251 -5.69 7.02 -12.08
C GLY A 251 -4.99 6.96 -10.73
N ARG A 252 -5.21 7.97 -9.86
CA ARG A 252 -4.64 8.09 -8.51
C ARG A 252 -5.71 8.03 -7.42
N GLN A 253 -6.89 7.48 -7.71
CA GLN A 253 -8.01 7.43 -6.76
C GLN A 253 -7.63 6.84 -5.39
N LEU A 254 -6.89 5.73 -5.37
CA LEU A 254 -6.46 5.08 -4.13
C LEU A 254 -5.54 5.98 -3.31
N ASP A 255 -4.68 6.74 -3.98
CA ASP A 255 -3.79 7.71 -3.33
C ASP A 255 -4.59 8.85 -2.68
N LEU A 256 -5.62 9.35 -3.38
CA LEU A 256 -6.52 10.37 -2.86
C LEU A 256 -7.39 9.86 -1.70
N CYS A 257 -7.84 8.61 -1.72
CA CYS A 257 -8.51 7.99 -0.59
C CYS A 257 -7.58 7.91 0.63
N LYS A 258 -6.33 7.45 0.44
CA LYS A 258 -5.32 7.38 1.51
C LYS A 258 -4.98 8.77 2.06
N LEU A 259 -4.90 9.80 1.22
CA LEU A 259 -4.76 11.19 1.65
C LEU A 259 -5.88 11.59 2.60
N VAL A 260 -7.14 11.40 2.20
CA VAL A 260 -8.31 11.70 3.05
C VAL A 260 -8.24 10.92 4.37
N GLU A 261 -7.86 9.64 4.34
CA GLU A 261 -7.68 8.84 5.56
C GLU A 261 -6.62 9.41 6.50
N ILE A 262 -5.44 9.80 5.98
CA ILE A 262 -4.37 10.42 6.79
C ILE A 262 -4.88 11.72 7.42
N LEU A 263 -5.53 12.58 6.63
CA LEU A 263 -6.09 13.86 7.09
C LEU A 263 -7.18 13.65 8.16
N ARG A 264 -8.00 12.60 8.02
CA ARG A 264 -9.05 12.23 9.00
C ARG A 264 -8.49 11.72 10.32
N LYS A 265 -7.45 10.89 10.26
CA LYS A 265 -6.83 10.32 11.46
C LYS A 265 -6.29 11.43 12.36
N GLY A 266 -5.89 12.55 11.77
CA GLY A 266 -5.44 13.71 12.50
C GLY A 266 -4.08 13.46 13.14
N GLU A 267 -3.90 12.51 14.03
CA GLU A 267 -2.78 12.39 14.99
C GLU A 267 -1.37 12.51 14.37
N GLY A 268 -0.71 13.64 14.63
CA GLY A 268 0.75 13.74 14.64
C GLY A 268 1.51 13.92 13.31
N VAL A 269 0.88 13.93 12.13
CA VAL A 269 1.63 14.19 10.87
C VAL A 269 2.03 15.66 10.80
N ARG A 270 3.32 15.97 11.06
CA ARG A 270 3.89 17.31 10.82
C ARG A 270 4.19 17.42 9.32
N VAL A 271 3.54 18.36 8.64
CA VAL A 271 3.85 18.74 7.26
C VAL A 271 4.50 20.12 7.33
N ASP A 272 5.73 20.24 6.84
CA ASP A 272 6.51 21.50 6.84
C ASP A 272 5.99 22.47 5.77
N TRP A 273 4.75 22.92 5.93
CA TRP A 273 4.13 23.90 5.06
C TRP A 273 3.93 25.21 5.79
N SER A 274 4.10 26.32 5.09
CA SER A 274 3.58 27.57 5.60
C SER A 274 2.04 27.49 5.64
N PRO A 275 1.37 28.06 6.67
CA PRO A 275 -0.09 28.12 6.72
C PRO A 275 -0.73 28.75 5.47
N ILE A 276 0.01 29.64 4.79
CA ILE A 276 -0.41 30.31 3.56
C ILE A 276 -0.41 29.34 2.37
N GLU A 277 0.62 28.52 2.20
CA GLU A 277 0.69 27.51 1.13
C GLU A 277 -0.41 26.47 1.30
N ALA A 278 -0.64 26.01 2.53
CA ALA A 278 -1.68 25.05 2.81
C ALA A 278 -3.10 25.61 2.54
N ALA A 279 -3.37 26.85 2.96
CA ALA A 279 -4.63 27.53 2.68
C ALA A 279 -4.84 27.79 1.17
N HIS A 280 -3.77 28.05 0.42
CA HIS A 280 -3.83 28.29 -1.02
C HIS A 280 -4.02 27.00 -1.84
N ILE A 281 -3.52 25.86 -1.35
CA ILE A 281 -3.77 24.54 -1.95
C ILE A 281 -5.21 24.09 -1.64
N MET A 282 -5.74 24.41 -0.46
CA MET A 282 -7.10 24.04 0.00
C MET A 282 -8.24 24.92 -0.52
N THR A 283 -8.22 25.27 -1.81
CA THR A 283 -9.31 26.04 -2.44
C THR A 283 -10.55 25.17 -2.71
N GLU A 284 -11.75 25.79 -2.86
CA GLU A 284 -13.00 25.16 -3.39
C GLU A 284 -12.77 24.29 -4.65
N GLN A 285 -11.71 24.57 -5.39
CA GLN A 285 -11.37 23.91 -6.65
C GLN A 285 -10.70 22.55 -6.44
N LEU A 286 -9.80 22.45 -5.44
CA LEU A 286 -9.25 21.17 -4.98
C LEU A 286 -10.38 20.27 -4.45
N TRP A 287 -11.42 20.89 -3.86
CA TRP A 287 -12.57 20.20 -3.29
C TRP A 287 -13.48 19.57 -4.33
N ASP A 288 -13.73 20.25 -5.44
CA ASP A 288 -14.47 19.66 -6.55
C ASP A 288 -13.70 18.49 -7.17
N LEU A 289 -12.38 18.60 -7.31
CA LEU A 289 -11.53 17.53 -7.85
C LEU A 289 -11.51 16.32 -6.91
N LEU A 290 -11.30 16.52 -5.60
CA LEU A 290 -11.34 15.46 -4.59
C LEU A 290 -12.72 14.81 -4.52
N ARG A 291 -13.81 15.59 -4.57
CA ARG A 291 -15.17 15.07 -4.59
C ARG A 291 -15.44 14.21 -5.82
N LEU A 292 -15.03 14.69 -7.00
CA LEU A 292 -15.20 13.97 -8.27
C LEU A 292 -14.39 12.66 -8.29
N ALA A 293 -13.18 12.66 -7.71
CA ALA A 293 -12.30 11.49 -7.71
C ALA A 293 -12.64 10.46 -6.62
N THR A 294 -13.01 10.90 -5.42
CA THR A 294 -13.22 10.01 -4.26
C THR A 294 -14.69 9.63 -4.02
N GLY A 295 -15.64 10.39 -4.55
CA GLY A 295 -17.07 10.21 -4.28
C GLY A 295 -17.49 10.63 -2.86
N CYS A 296 -16.58 11.21 -2.05
CA CYS A 296 -16.90 11.66 -0.69
C CYS A 296 -17.90 12.83 -0.66
N LYS A 297 -18.71 12.90 0.39
CA LYS A 297 -19.66 14.01 0.60
C LYS A 297 -18.91 15.29 1.00
N LYS A 298 -19.40 16.46 0.55
CA LYS A 298 -18.81 17.78 0.89
C LYS A 298 -18.69 17.99 2.41
N SER A 299 -19.65 17.49 3.20
CA SER A 299 -19.64 17.59 4.68
C SER A 299 -18.52 16.78 5.33
N GLU A 300 -18.19 15.60 4.81
CA GLU A 300 -17.12 14.75 5.35
C GLU A 300 -15.75 15.34 5.05
N LEU A 301 -15.58 15.85 3.82
CA LEU A 301 -14.37 16.56 3.41
C LEU A 301 -14.19 17.83 4.25
N SER A 302 -15.24 18.63 4.44
CA SER A 302 -15.21 19.85 5.27
C SER A 302 -14.73 19.60 6.70
N LEU A 303 -15.12 18.49 7.32
CA LEU A 303 -14.67 18.13 8.68
C LEU A 303 -13.16 17.84 8.72
N CYS A 304 -12.64 17.18 7.68
CA CYS A 304 -11.21 16.93 7.52
C CYS A 304 -10.43 18.23 7.32
N CYS A 305 -11.02 19.20 6.62
CA CYS A 305 -10.41 20.51 6.35
C CYS A 305 -10.22 21.31 7.63
N THR A 306 -11.28 21.41 8.45
CA THR A 306 -11.20 22.14 9.73
C THR A 306 -10.17 21.51 10.64
N ALA A 307 -10.09 20.17 10.68
CA ALA A 307 -9.07 19.46 11.44
C ALA A 307 -7.64 19.73 10.94
N LEU A 308 -7.43 19.81 9.61
CA LEU A 308 -6.13 20.10 9.02
C LEU A 308 -5.71 21.57 9.24
N LEU A 309 -6.59 22.53 8.96
CA LEU A 309 -6.32 23.96 9.13
C LEU A 309 -5.97 24.29 10.58
N HIS A 310 -6.77 23.77 11.53
CA HIS A 310 -6.49 23.93 12.96
C HIS A 310 -5.13 23.32 13.35
N ARG A 311 -4.69 22.24 12.70
CA ARG A 311 -3.37 21.64 12.95
C ARG A 311 -2.23 22.46 12.37
N LEU A 312 -2.39 23.00 11.18
CA LEU A 312 -1.41 23.88 10.55
C LEU A 312 -1.21 25.16 11.36
N GLU A 313 -2.29 25.74 11.89
CA GLU A 313 -2.23 26.87 12.83
C GLU A 313 -1.44 26.51 14.09
N ASN A 314 -1.71 25.34 14.69
CA ASN A 314 -1.00 24.87 15.88
C ASN A 314 0.47 24.52 15.62
N MET A 315 0.84 24.04 14.43
CA MET A 315 2.23 23.80 14.05
C MET A 315 3.00 25.11 13.85
N GLY A 316 2.35 26.14 13.30
CA GLY A 316 2.93 27.48 13.23
C GLY A 316 3.25 28.05 14.61
N HIS A 317 2.37 27.85 15.59
CA HIS A 317 2.60 28.26 16.97
C HIS A 317 3.71 27.44 17.67
N ALA A 318 3.77 26.13 17.45
CA ALA A 318 4.82 25.27 18.02
C ALA A 318 6.21 25.60 17.46
N ALA A 319 6.33 25.80 16.15
CA ALA A 319 7.59 26.18 15.50
C ALA A 319 8.05 27.58 15.94
N ALA A 320 7.13 28.54 16.09
CA ALA A 320 7.44 29.86 16.63
C ALA A 320 7.96 29.77 18.08
N GLY A 321 7.34 28.92 18.92
CA GLY A 321 7.78 28.71 20.30
C GLY A 321 9.15 28.04 20.41
N GLU A 322 9.45 27.04 19.56
CA GLU A 322 10.77 26.39 19.50
C GLU A 322 11.88 27.39 19.08
N HIS A 323 11.58 28.28 18.12
CA HIS A 323 12.51 29.30 17.64
C HIS A 323 12.76 30.40 18.70
N GLU A 324 11.72 30.79 19.44
CA GLU A 324 11.80 31.76 20.54
C GLU A 324 12.59 31.18 21.73
N GLN A 325 12.41 29.89 22.05
CA GLN A 325 13.21 29.18 23.04
C GLN A 325 14.69 29.11 22.66
N GLN A 326 15.00 28.77 21.39
CA GLN A 326 16.39 28.72 20.90
C GLN A 326 17.05 30.10 20.98
N GLN A 327 16.32 31.16 20.65
CA GLN A 327 16.81 32.54 20.70
C GLN A 327 17.05 33.00 22.15
N GLN A 328 16.16 32.65 23.09
CA GLN A 328 16.36 32.92 24.51
C GLN A 328 17.56 32.14 25.08
N GLN A 329 17.76 30.89 24.67
CA GLN A 329 18.91 30.07 25.09
C GLN A 329 20.23 30.65 24.59
N GLN A 330 20.29 31.14 23.35
CA GLN A 330 21.47 31.84 22.82
C GLN A 330 21.76 33.15 23.57
N GLN A 331 20.72 33.94 23.90
CA GLN A 331 20.92 35.16 24.68
C GLN A 331 21.44 34.88 26.10
N GLN A 332 20.95 33.84 26.77
CA GLN A 332 21.45 33.44 28.09
C GLN A 332 22.91 32.98 28.05
N GLN A 333 23.31 32.24 27.00
CA GLN A 333 24.71 31.83 26.83
C GLN A 333 25.64 33.03 26.59
N GLN A 334 25.19 34.06 25.88
CA GLN A 334 25.96 35.29 25.68
C GLN A 334 26.11 36.14 26.94
N GLN A 335 25.12 36.11 27.85
CA GLN A 335 25.21 36.83 29.13
C GLN A 335 26.11 36.15 30.17
N GLN A 336 26.44 34.87 29.97
CA GLN A 336 27.33 34.10 30.85
C GLN A 336 28.80 34.13 30.43
N GLN A 337 29.11 34.73 29.27
CA GLN A 337 30.48 34.95 28.77
C GLN A 337 30.94 36.38 29.09
#